data_AF-A0A432TIG1-F1
#
_entry.id   AF-A0A432TIG1-F1
#
_cell.length_a   1.000
_cell.length_b   1.000
_cell.length_c   1.000
_cell.angle_alpha   90.00
_cell.angle_beta   90.00
_cell.angle_gamma   90.00
#
_symmetry.space_group_name_H-M   'P 1'
#
loop_
_entity.id
_entity.type
_entity.pdbx_description
1 polymer ?
#
loop_
_entity_poly.entity_id
_entity_poly.type
_entity_poly.pdbx_seq_one_letter_code
_entity_poly.pdbx_strand_id
1 'polypeptide(L)'
;MDFTQSELDTIQKHVDDRWRDKDHGVHLADIEVDGKERAAAVWEHKHYTFIILKIGAFTYRNLFYFLRKDRFDTGVDEFNDLDECVDSLMKCQADFSLSKSTKNLKPKEDK
;
A
#
# COMPACT_ATOMS: atom_id res chain seq x y z
N MET A 1 -10.44 1.18 13.57
CA MET A 1 -11.39 1.88 12.66
C MET A 1 -11.25 1.18 11.34
N ASP A 2 -12.35 0.68 10.80
CA ASP A 2 -12.32 -0.25 9.68
C ASP A 2 -12.58 0.45 8.36
N PHE A 3 -12.13 -0.16 7.27
CA PHE A 3 -12.48 0.30 5.94
C PHE A 3 -13.98 0.09 5.70
N THR A 4 -14.64 1.09 5.12
CA THR A 4 -16.00 0.92 4.62
C THR A 4 -16.00 0.13 3.33
N GLN A 5 -17.15 -0.45 2.98
CA GLN A 5 -17.30 -1.19 1.73
C GLN A 5 -16.96 -0.33 0.49
N SER A 6 -17.29 0.96 0.53
CA SER A 6 -16.97 1.89 -0.56
C SER A 6 -15.47 2.11 -0.71
N GLU A 7 -14.74 2.24 0.40
CA GLU A 7 -13.27 2.36 0.35
C GLU A 7 -12.62 1.10 -0.21
N LEU A 8 -13.11 -0.09 0.18
CA LEU A 8 -12.59 -1.35 -0.34
C LEU A 8 -12.88 -1.52 -1.83
N ASP A 9 -14.07 -1.13 -2.27
CA ASP A 9 -14.42 -1.14 -3.69
C ASP A 9 -13.52 -0.20 -4.49
N THR A 10 -13.21 0.99 -3.95
CA THR A 10 -12.24 1.92 -4.56
C THR A 10 -10.85 1.28 -4.69
N ILE A 11 -10.31 0.68 -3.61
CA ILE A 11 -8.99 0.03 -3.65
C ILE A 11 -9.00 -1.13 -4.66
N GLN A 12 -10.01 -2.00 -4.58
CA GLN A 12 -10.13 -3.15 -5.48
C GLN A 12 -10.24 -2.71 -6.94
N LYS A 13 -10.98 -1.64 -7.23
CA LYS A 13 -11.10 -1.07 -8.57
C LYS A 13 -9.77 -0.56 -9.10
N HIS A 14 -8.97 0.12 -8.27
CA HIS A 14 -7.62 0.55 -8.65
C HIS A 14 -6.71 -0.64 -8.96
N VAL A 15 -6.78 -1.69 -8.14
CA VAL A 15 -6.03 -2.94 -8.35
C VAL A 15 -6.44 -3.62 -9.67
N ASP A 16 -7.75 -3.75 -9.95
CA ASP A 16 -8.27 -4.35 -11.19
C ASP A 16 -7.94 -3.51 -12.43
N ASP A 17 -8.02 -2.18 -12.34
CA ASP A 17 -7.66 -1.27 -13.44
C ASP A 17 -6.17 -1.36 -13.78
N ARG A 18 -5.32 -1.45 -12.75
CA ARG A 18 -3.87 -1.56 -12.92
C ARG A 18 -3.44 -2.91 -13.47
N TRP A 19 -4.03 -4.00 -12.98
CA TRP A 19 -3.68 -5.35 -13.36
C TRP A 19 -4.88 -6.04 -13.99
N ARG A 20 -4.79 -6.30 -15.31
CA ARG A 20 -5.80 -7.06 -16.08
C ARG A 20 -6.13 -8.45 -15.52
N ASP A 21 -5.29 -8.97 -14.64
CA ASP A 21 -5.45 -10.28 -14.03
C ASP A 21 -6.24 -10.14 -12.72
N LYS A 22 -7.43 -10.75 -12.68
CA LYS A 22 -8.40 -10.60 -11.59
C LYS A 22 -8.10 -11.42 -10.33
N ASP A 23 -6.95 -12.07 -10.29
CA ASP A 23 -6.57 -12.95 -9.17
C ASP A 23 -6.00 -12.17 -7.96
N HIS A 24 -5.86 -10.85 -8.08
CA HIS A 24 -5.36 -9.99 -7.00
C HIS A 24 -6.52 -9.56 -6.09
N GLY A 25 -6.92 -10.46 -5.19
CA GLY A 25 -7.88 -10.14 -4.13
C GLY A 25 -7.29 -9.13 -3.14
N VAL A 26 -8.00 -8.04 -2.87
CA VAL A 26 -7.68 -7.16 -1.73
C VAL A 26 -8.20 -7.82 -0.47
N HIS A 27 -7.28 -8.11 0.46
CA HIS A 27 -7.57 -8.73 1.74
C HIS A 27 -7.55 -7.69 2.85
N LEU A 28 -8.51 -7.76 3.76
CA LEU A 28 -8.45 -7.00 4.99
C LEU A 28 -7.58 -7.74 6.01
N ALA A 29 -6.71 -7.00 6.68
CA ALA A 29 -5.90 -7.45 7.79
C ALA A 29 -5.89 -6.37 8.88
N ASP A 30 -5.77 -6.79 10.14
CA ASP A 30 -5.51 -5.87 11.24
C ASP A 30 -4.01 -5.87 11.52
N ILE A 31 -3.39 -4.69 11.51
CA ILE A 31 -1.97 -4.54 11.81
C ILE A 31 -1.75 -3.55 12.94
N GLU A 32 -0.79 -3.85 13.81
CA GLU A 32 -0.42 -2.97 14.90
C GLU A 32 0.54 -1.90 14.40
N VAL A 33 0.12 -0.63 14.49
CA VAL A 33 0.93 0.55 14.14
C VAL A 33 0.88 1.53 15.29
N ASP A 34 2.06 1.87 15.83
CA ASP A 34 2.22 2.70 17.02
C ASP A 34 1.53 2.13 18.27
N GLY A 35 1.52 0.80 18.43
CA GLY A 35 0.87 0.12 19.56
C GLY A 35 -0.66 0.16 19.52
N LYS A 36 -1.25 0.43 18.36
CA LYS A 36 -2.70 0.40 18.12
C LYS A 36 -3.02 -0.48 16.93
N GLU A 37 -4.03 -1.33 17.08
CA GLU A 37 -4.60 -2.11 15.98
C GLU A 37 -5.31 -1.20 14.98
N ARG A 38 -4.94 -1.32 13.71
CA ARG A 38 -5.50 -0.55 12.60
C ARG A 38 -5.87 -1.48 11.46
N ALA A 39 -7.00 -1.18 10.82
CA ALA A 39 -7.39 -1.88 9.63
C ALA A 39 -6.43 -1.55 8.49
N ALA A 40 -6.03 -2.60 7.77
CA ALA A 40 -5.14 -2.56 6.63
C ALA A 40 -5.77 -3.33 5.46
N ALA A 41 -5.77 -2.71 4.28
CA ALA A 41 -6.06 -3.40 3.03
C ALA A 41 -4.73 -3.87 2.43
N VAL A 42 -4.61 -5.18 2.22
CA VAL A 42 -3.37 -5.84 1.80
C VAL A 42 -3.63 -6.65 0.54
N TRP A 43 -2.76 -6.52 -0.46
CA TRP A 43 -2.79 -7.37 -1.64
C TRP A 43 -1.37 -7.65 -2.12
N GLU A 44 -1.17 -8.79 -2.75
CA GLU A 44 0.13 -9.23 -3.24
C GLU A 44 0.11 -9.29 -4.76
N HIS A 45 1.17 -8.77 -5.39
CA HIS A 45 1.40 -8.91 -6.83
C HIS A 45 2.85 -9.26 -7.10
N LYS A 46 3.08 -10.48 -7.61
CA LYS A 46 4.42 -11.03 -7.91
C LYS A 46 5.38 -11.03 -6.71
N HIS A 47 6.23 -10.01 -6.59
CA HIS A 47 7.23 -9.84 -5.54
C HIS A 47 6.93 -8.64 -4.62
N TYR A 48 5.78 -7.99 -4.83
CA TYR A 48 5.35 -6.81 -4.11
C TYR A 48 4.15 -7.16 -3.24
N THR A 49 4.19 -6.74 -1.99
CA THR A 49 3.04 -6.80 -1.08
C THR A 49 2.65 -5.36 -0.78
N PHE A 50 1.46 -4.96 -1.16
CA PHE A 50 0.95 -3.61 -0.99
C PHE A 50 0.03 -3.56 0.22
N ILE A 51 0.11 -2.47 0.97
CA ILE A 51 -0.61 -2.29 2.22
C ILE A 51 -1.10 -0.85 2.29
N ILE A 52 -2.41 -0.67 2.49
CA ILE A 52 -3.03 0.62 2.79
C ILE A 52 -3.57 0.55 4.21
N LEU A 53 -3.13 1.47 5.04
CA LEU A 53 -3.49 1.62 6.44
C LEU A 53 -4.56 2.69 6.62
N LYS A 54 -5.60 2.38 7.38
CA LYS A 54 -6.57 3.38 7.82
C LYS A 54 -6.17 3.97 9.16
N ILE A 55 -5.71 5.23 9.15
CA ILE A 55 -5.25 5.97 10.32
C ILE A 55 -6.40 6.74 10.98
N GLY A 56 -7.33 7.26 10.17
CA GLY A 56 -8.49 8.04 10.60
C GLY A 56 -9.67 7.88 9.65
N ALA A 57 -10.69 8.73 9.80
CA ALA A 57 -11.90 8.66 8.96
C ALA A 57 -11.62 8.98 7.48
N PHE A 58 -10.71 9.93 7.24
CA PHE A 58 -10.23 10.34 5.92
C PHE A 58 -8.71 10.49 5.98
N THR A 59 -8.03 9.54 6.61
CA THR A 59 -6.58 9.61 6.79
C THR A 59 -6.01 8.24 6.58
N TYR A 60 -5.16 8.12 5.57
CA TYR A 60 -4.63 6.86 5.07
C TYR A 60 -3.11 6.91 5.00
N ARG A 61 -2.49 5.76 5.22
CA ARG A 61 -1.05 5.56 4.97
C ARG A 61 -0.88 4.45 3.98
N ASN A 62 0.16 4.52 3.17
CA ASN A 62 0.48 3.49 2.20
C ASN A 62 1.91 3.02 2.39
N LEU A 63 2.11 1.73 2.21
CA LEU A 63 3.42 1.12 2.25
C LEU A 63 3.40 -0.14 1.40
N PHE A 64 4.57 -0.54 0.92
CA PHE A 64 4.73 -1.80 0.23
C PHE A 64 6.01 -2.51 0.68
N TYR A 65 5.97 -3.82 0.62
CA TYR A 65 7.13 -4.67 0.81
C TYR A 65 7.62 -5.18 -0.53
N PHE A 66 8.94 -5.27 -0.68
CA PHE A 66 9.56 -6.00 -1.77
C PHE A 66 10.23 -7.26 -1.23
N LEU A 67 9.94 -8.42 -1.83
CA LEU A 67 10.49 -9.73 -1.43
C LEU A 67 10.30 -10.05 0.07
N ARG A 68 9.30 -9.44 0.74
CA ARG A 68 9.06 -9.53 2.20
C ARG A 68 10.27 -9.17 3.09
N LYS A 69 11.32 -8.54 2.55
CA LYS A 69 12.52 -8.17 3.30
C LYS A 69 12.59 -6.69 3.58
N ASP A 70 12.27 -5.89 2.57
CA ASP A 70 12.44 -4.45 2.62
C ASP A 70 11.06 -3.79 2.65
N ARG A 71 10.80 -3.01 3.72
CA ARG A 71 9.64 -2.12 3.81
C ARG A 71 9.97 -0.80 3.12
N PHE A 72 9.06 -0.37 2.25
CA PHE A 72 9.11 0.93 1.61
C PHE A 72 7.82 1.68 1.89
N ASP A 73 7.96 2.89 2.40
CA ASP A 73 6.88 3.87 2.45
C ASP A 73 6.98 4.75 1.21
N THR A 74 5.87 5.35 0.80
CA THR A 74 5.86 6.31 -0.32
C THR A 74 6.55 7.65 0.00
N GLY A 75 6.98 7.84 1.25
CA GLY A 75 7.56 9.08 1.74
C GLY A 75 6.52 10.16 2.08
N VAL A 76 5.24 9.87 1.87
CA VAL A 76 4.13 10.73 2.31
C VAL A 76 3.64 10.22 3.66
N ASP A 77 3.56 11.15 4.62
CA ASP A 77 3.24 10.79 6.00
C ASP A 77 1.80 10.33 6.13
N GLU A 78 0.84 11.06 5.54
CA GLU A 78 -0.59 10.76 5.60
C GLU A 78 -1.31 11.33 4.37
N PHE A 79 -2.25 10.57 3.81
CA PHE A 79 -3.12 10.96 2.70
C PHE A 79 -4.52 11.23 3.22
N ASN A 80 -5.17 12.29 2.74
CA ASN A 80 -6.57 12.55 3.07
C ASN A 80 -7.56 11.90 2.08
N ASP A 81 -7.05 11.55 0.89
CA ASP A 81 -7.82 10.92 -0.18
C ASP A 81 -7.30 9.51 -0.45
N LEU A 82 -8.22 8.54 -0.47
CA LEU A 82 -7.88 7.13 -0.69
C LEU A 82 -7.39 6.88 -2.12
N ASP A 83 -7.99 7.57 -3.10
CA ASP A 83 -7.64 7.45 -4.52
C ASP A 83 -6.18 7.88 -4.74
N GLU A 84 -5.81 9.07 -4.22
CA GLU A 84 -4.44 9.57 -4.26
C GLU A 84 -3.48 8.67 -3.47
N CYS A 85 -3.94 8.10 -2.35
CA CYS A 85 -3.16 7.15 -1.55
C CYS A 85 -2.79 5.89 -2.36
N VAL A 86 -3.76 5.28 -3.05
CA VAL A 86 -3.52 4.07 -3.84
C VAL A 86 -2.69 4.39 -5.08
N ASP A 87 -2.98 5.48 -5.78
CA ASP A 87 -2.25 5.91 -6.98
C ASP A 87 -0.79 6.26 -6.67
N SER A 88 -0.54 6.97 -5.56
CA SER A 88 0.81 7.28 -5.09
C SER A 88 1.60 6.03 -4.73
N LEU A 89 0.96 5.03 -4.13
CA LEU A 89 1.57 3.73 -3.84
C LEU A 89 2.01 3.02 -5.13
N MET A 90 1.15 3.00 -6.15
CA MET A 90 1.45 2.42 -7.45
C MET A 90 2.58 3.15 -8.17
N LYS A 91 2.57 4.49 -8.14
CA LYS A 91 3.64 5.33 -8.70
C LYS A 91 4.97 5.06 -8.01
N CYS A 92 4.97 4.98 -6.68
CA CYS A 92 6.18 4.68 -5.91
C CYS A 92 6.72 3.28 -6.22
N GLN A 93 5.85 2.28 -6.36
CA GLN A 93 6.27 0.94 -6.78
C GLN A 93 6.85 0.93 -8.20
N ALA A 94 6.23 1.65 -9.14
CA ALA A 94 6.72 1.76 -10.52
C ALA A 94 8.08 2.46 -10.56
N ASP A 95 8.23 3.56 -9.83
CA ASP A 95 9.49 4.29 -9.67
C ASP A 95 10.55 3.38 -9.04
N PHE A 96 10.22 2.65 -7.98
CA PHE A 96 11.12 1.66 -7.38
C PHE A 96 11.51 0.54 -8.34
N SER A 97 10.60 0.07 -9.19
CA SER A 97 10.92 -0.94 -10.23
C SER A 97 11.91 -0.38 -11.27
N LEU A 98 11.75 0.89 -11.67
CA LEU A 98 12.67 1.59 -12.56
C LEU A 98 14.01 1.90 -11.87
N SER A 99 13.98 2.30 -10.61
CA SER A 99 15.12 2.56 -9.74
C SER A 99 15.90 1.29 -9.39
N LYS A 100 15.26 0.13 -9.21
CA LYS A 100 16.00 -1.15 -9.08
C LYS A 100 16.67 -1.57 -10.37
N SER A 101 16.12 -1.17 -11.51
CA SER A 101 16.84 -1.24 -12.79
C SER A 101 18.04 -0.27 -12.82
N THR A 102 18.09 0.70 -11.90
CA THR A 102 19.08 1.81 -11.82
C THR A 102 19.48 2.19 -10.37
N LYS A 103 19.94 1.24 -9.54
CA LYS A 103 20.47 1.43 -8.15
C LYS A 103 20.19 2.79 -7.44
N ASN A 104 19.04 3.07 -6.82
CA ASN A 104 18.95 4.11 -5.77
C ASN A 104 17.62 4.20 -4.99
N LEU A 105 17.24 3.19 -4.20
CA LEU A 105 16.30 3.43 -3.09
C LEU A 105 16.85 2.80 -1.82
N LYS A 106 17.00 3.61 -0.76
CA LYS A 106 17.43 3.14 0.56
C LYS A 106 16.21 2.59 1.30
N PRO A 107 16.21 1.31 1.73
CA PRO A 107 15.20 0.84 2.67
C PRO A 107 15.33 1.63 3.97
N LYS A 108 14.20 1.95 4.62
CA LYS A 108 14.25 2.36 6.03
C LYS A 108 14.64 1.11 6.82
N GLU A 109 15.86 1.10 7.36
CA GLU A 109 16.23 0.15 8.42
C GLU A 109 15.37 0.49 9.64
N ASP A 110 14.40 -0.38 9.97
CA ASP A 110 13.82 -0.40 11.31
C ASP A 110 14.95 -0.72 12.29
N LYS A 111 15.31 0.29 13.09
CA LYS A 111 16.33 0.19 14.13
C LYS A 111 15.67 -0.01 15.50
#